data_AF-A0A542MYK9-F1
#
_entry.id   AF-A0A542MYK9-F1
#
_cell.length_a   1.000
_cell.length_b   1.000
_cell.length_c   1.000
_cell.angle_alpha   90.00
_cell.angle_beta   90.00
_cell.angle_gamma   90.00
#
_symmetry.space_group_name_H-M   'P 1'
#
loop_
_entity.id
_entity.type
_entity.pdbx_description
1 polymer ?
#
loop_
_entity_poly.entity_id
_entity_poly.type
_entity_poly.pdbx_seq_one_letter_code
_entity_poly.pdbx_strand_id
1 'polypeptide(L)'
;MVTLLLDSTRLEVALSVTERALSFRRGNVLIERSAITKVQLTDDPWTWLRGAASPGTFVPGMVAMGTFTHSDGADFVIVRRRRPGVVIDLDGHPEYARVVLTTRHGVALAQALRLDTDATPTDVVDIIAATGPIETITPKQKPRRRPSPSPAPAPSPASAR
;
A
#
# COMPACT_ATOMS: atom_id res chain seq x y z
N MET A 1 -13.91 -5.54 12.07
CA MET A 1 -13.44 -5.79 10.70
C MET A 1 -14.37 -4.95 9.86
N VAL A 2 -13.81 -4.09 9.00
CA VAL A 2 -14.60 -3.10 8.28
C VAL A 2 -15.51 -3.79 7.28
N THR A 3 -16.76 -3.33 7.20
CA THR A 3 -17.70 -3.77 6.19
C THR A 3 -17.67 -2.78 5.04
N LEU A 4 -17.53 -3.29 3.81
CA LEU A 4 -17.53 -2.50 2.60
C LEU A 4 -18.81 -2.82 1.83
N LEU A 5 -19.63 -1.81 1.59
CA LEU A 5 -20.84 -1.92 0.78
C LEU A 5 -20.57 -1.18 -0.52
N LEU A 6 -20.60 -1.91 -1.63
CA LEU A 6 -20.34 -1.36 -2.94
C LEU A 6 -21.66 -1.34 -3.72
N ASP A 7 -22.04 -0.14 -4.13
CA ASP A 7 -23.15 0.14 -5.03
C ASP A 7 -22.59 0.50 -6.41
N SER A 8 -23.46 0.53 -7.42
CA SER A 8 -23.20 1.00 -8.77
C SER A 8 -22.48 2.35 -8.82
N THR A 9 -22.86 3.32 -7.98
CA THR A 9 -22.34 4.70 -8.02
C THR A 9 -21.39 5.05 -6.88
N ARG A 10 -21.39 4.28 -5.79
CA ARG A 10 -20.68 4.65 -4.56
C ARG A 10 -20.13 3.45 -3.80
N LEU A 11 -19.03 3.67 -3.09
CA LEU A 11 -18.45 2.79 -2.10
C LEU A 11 -18.73 3.35 -0.70
N GLU A 12 -19.40 2.57 0.14
CA GLU A 12 -19.65 2.90 1.53
C GLU A 12 -18.78 2.05 2.46
N VAL A 13 -18.00 2.74 3.29
CA VAL A 13 -17.24 2.15 4.39
C VAL A 13 -18.12 2.14 5.63
N ALA A 14 -18.83 1.03 5.82
CA ALA A 14 -19.74 0.84 6.94
C ALA A 14 -18.94 0.57 8.23
N LEU A 15 -18.96 1.55 9.13
CA LEU A 15 -18.24 1.51 10.40
C LEU A 15 -19.10 0.84 11.46
N SER A 16 -18.54 -0.15 12.14
CA SER A 16 -19.11 -0.70 13.37
C SER A 16 -19.08 0.33 14.51
N VAL A 17 -19.82 0.07 15.58
CA VAL A 17 -19.87 0.97 16.76
C VAL A 17 -18.48 1.24 17.34
N THR A 18 -17.63 0.22 17.41
CA THR A 18 -16.24 0.39 17.90
C THR A 18 -15.38 1.21 16.95
N GLU A 19 -15.56 1.04 15.63
CA GLU A 19 -14.83 1.82 14.63
C GLU A 19 -15.25 3.28 14.67
N ARG A 20 -16.55 3.57 14.81
CA ARG A 20 -17.07 4.93 15.01
C ARG A 20 -16.49 5.60 16.25
N ALA A 21 -16.45 4.88 17.37
CA ALA A 21 -15.88 5.39 18.61
C ALA A 21 -14.38 5.71 18.46
N LEU A 22 -13.58 4.77 17.92
CA LEU A 22 -12.13 4.94 17.80
C LEU A 22 -11.71 5.92 16.70
N SER A 23 -12.54 6.11 15.67
CA SER A 23 -12.34 7.11 14.62
C SER A 23 -12.96 8.47 14.93
N PHE A 24 -13.64 8.61 16.08
CA PHE A 24 -14.37 9.82 16.47
C PHE A 24 -15.41 10.27 15.41
N ARG A 25 -16.02 9.32 14.70
CA ARG A 25 -17.04 9.58 13.67
C ARG A 25 -18.43 9.14 14.13
N ARG A 26 -19.44 9.90 13.71
CA ARG A 26 -20.86 9.59 13.95
C ARG A 26 -21.49 8.74 12.83
N GLY A 27 -20.91 8.76 11.63
CA GLY A 27 -21.45 8.11 10.44
C GLY A 27 -20.42 7.28 9.67
N ASN A 28 -20.90 6.64 8.61
CA ASN A 28 -20.07 5.88 7.67
C ASN A 28 -19.32 6.84 6.72
N VAL A 29 -18.33 6.34 6.00
CA VAL A 29 -17.63 7.11 4.96
C VAL A 29 -18.18 6.73 3.61
N LEU A 30 -18.74 7.70 2.90
CA LEU A 30 -19.34 7.53 1.58
C LEU A 30 -18.37 8.09 0.55
N ILE A 31 -17.99 7.25 -0.42
CA ILE A 31 -17.03 7.58 -1.46
C ILE A 31 -17.72 7.39 -2.80
N GLU A 32 -17.79 8.42 -3.63
CA GLU A 32 -18.28 8.25 -4.99
C GLU A 32 -17.27 7.46 -5.83
N ARG A 33 -17.75 6.61 -6.73
CA ARG A 33 -16.86 5.81 -7.58
C ARG A 33 -16.07 6.67 -8.56
N SER A 34 -16.67 7.76 -9.03
CA SER A 34 -16.01 8.80 -9.83
C SER A 34 -14.81 9.42 -9.13
N ALA A 35 -14.82 9.47 -7.80
CA ALA A 35 -13.72 10.00 -7.01
C ALA A 35 -12.57 8.99 -6.83
N ILE A 36 -12.78 7.70 -7.10
CA ILE A 36 -11.74 6.67 -6.92
C ILE A 36 -10.79 6.70 -8.10
N THR A 37 -9.56 7.16 -7.87
CA THR A 37 -8.53 7.22 -8.93
C THR A 37 -7.67 5.97 -8.96
N LYS A 38 -7.43 5.34 -7.80
CA LYS A 38 -6.56 4.16 -7.71
C LYS A 38 -6.95 3.29 -6.53
N VAL A 39 -6.82 1.97 -6.73
CA VAL A 39 -6.98 0.97 -5.68
C VAL A 39 -5.74 0.09 -5.65
N GLN A 40 -5.10 0.00 -4.48
CA GLN A 40 -3.90 -0.78 -4.26
C GLN A 40 -4.12 -1.79 -3.13
N LEU A 41 -3.80 -3.04 -3.41
CA LEU A 41 -3.75 -4.09 -2.39
C LEU A 41 -2.41 -4.02 -1.68
N THR A 42 -2.43 -4.19 -0.37
CA THR A 42 -1.21 -4.20 0.45
C THR A 42 -1.31 -5.24 1.55
N ASP A 43 -0.21 -5.91 1.83
CA ASP A 43 -0.10 -6.84 2.95
C ASP A 43 0.18 -6.12 4.28
N ASP A 44 0.72 -4.90 4.20
CA ASP A 44 1.02 -4.06 5.36
C ASP A 44 0.51 -2.61 5.18
N PRO A 45 -0.73 -2.33 5.58
CA PRO A 45 -1.31 -0.98 5.54
C PRO A 45 -0.59 0.05 6.41
N TRP A 46 0.21 -0.37 7.40
CA TRP A 46 0.90 0.57 8.29
C TRP A 46 1.91 1.45 7.55
N THR A 47 2.49 0.93 6.47
CA THR A 47 3.47 1.64 5.63
C THR A 47 2.87 2.82 4.87
N TRP A 48 1.54 2.88 4.78
CA TRP A 48 0.78 3.92 4.07
C TRP A 48 0.29 5.03 4.98
N LEU A 49 0.48 4.90 6.30
CA LEU A 49 0.07 5.93 7.25
C LEU A 49 1.01 7.13 7.14
N ARG A 50 0.42 8.31 6.94
CA ARG A 50 1.12 9.58 6.88
C ARG A 50 0.40 10.59 7.76
N GLY A 51 1.12 11.63 8.18
CA GLY A 51 0.54 12.69 8.98
C GLY A 51 0.24 12.29 10.42
N ALA A 52 -0.60 13.08 11.10
CA ALA A 52 -0.97 12.90 12.49
C ALA A 52 -2.46 12.61 12.63
N ALA A 53 -2.83 11.74 13.58
CA ALA A 53 -4.24 11.44 13.86
C ALA A 53 -4.94 12.68 14.45
N SER A 54 -5.89 13.26 13.72
CA SER A 54 -6.66 14.44 14.11
C SER A 54 -7.99 14.54 13.33
N PRO A 55 -9.14 14.15 13.92
CA PRO A 55 -9.30 13.34 15.12
C PRO A 55 -9.06 11.84 14.83
N GLY A 56 -8.53 11.10 15.80
CA GLY A 56 -8.35 9.65 15.66
C GLY A 56 -7.64 8.98 16.84
N THR A 57 -7.74 7.65 16.88
CA THR A 57 -6.97 6.79 17.78
C THR A 57 -5.76 6.22 17.04
N PHE A 58 -4.56 6.41 17.61
CA PHE A 58 -3.34 5.83 17.09
C PHE A 58 -2.54 5.13 18.19
N VAL A 59 -2.42 3.81 18.07
CA VAL A 59 -1.61 2.95 18.93
C VAL A 59 -0.71 2.11 18.02
N PRO A 60 0.59 2.44 17.88
CA PRO A 60 1.52 1.78 16.98
C PRO A 60 1.45 0.25 17.04
N GLY A 61 1.36 -0.40 15.87
CA GLY A 61 1.28 -1.86 15.72
C GLY A 61 -0.06 -2.49 16.11
N MET A 62 -0.97 -1.75 16.76
CA MET A 62 -2.22 -2.28 17.27
C MET A 62 -3.43 -1.73 16.51
N VAL A 63 -3.60 -0.41 16.49
CA VAL A 63 -4.73 0.26 15.84
C VAL A 63 -4.35 1.66 15.34
N ALA A 64 -4.82 2.02 14.16
CA ALA A 64 -4.84 3.38 13.65
C ALA A 64 -6.22 3.62 13.05
N MET A 65 -7.02 4.52 13.66
CA MET A 65 -8.40 4.77 13.27
C MET A 65 -8.74 6.24 13.32
N GLY A 66 -9.38 6.76 12.29
CA GLY A 66 -9.81 8.16 12.22
C GLY A 66 -9.21 8.90 11.04
N THR A 67 -9.21 10.22 11.17
CA THR A 67 -8.65 11.12 10.17
C THR A 67 -7.18 11.37 10.48
N PHE A 68 -6.31 11.19 9.49
CA PHE A 68 -4.88 11.46 9.56
C PHE A 68 -4.58 12.65 8.66
N THR A 69 -4.16 13.77 9.25
CA THR A 69 -3.92 15.02 8.52
C THR A 69 -2.44 15.18 8.16
N HIS A 70 -2.18 15.61 6.94
CA HIS A 70 -0.85 15.93 6.42
C HIS A 70 -0.90 17.24 5.61
N SER A 71 0.22 17.69 5.06
CA SER A 71 0.32 18.96 4.32
C SER A 71 -0.61 19.01 3.10
N ASP A 72 -0.86 17.86 2.47
CA ASP A 72 -1.55 17.78 1.18
C ASP A 72 -3.01 17.33 1.33
N GLY A 73 -3.53 17.28 2.56
CA GLY A 73 -4.91 16.90 2.84
C GLY A 73 -5.03 15.96 4.03
N ALA A 74 -6.04 15.09 3.97
CA ALA A 74 -6.35 14.17 5.04
C ALA A 74 -6.67 12.78 4.49
N ASP A 75 -6.31 11.77 5.27
CA ASP A 75 -6.58 10.37 4.97
C ASP A 75 -7.56 9.81 5.99
N PHE A 76 -8.50 8.99 5.52
CA PHE A 76 -9.31 8.18 6.41
C PHE A 76 -8.65 6.83 6.62
N VAL A 77 -8.35 6.51 7.88
CA VAL A 77 -7.60 5.31 8.23
C VAL A 77 -8.46 4.42 9.12
N ILE A 78 -8.55 3.13 8.78
CA ILE A 78 -9.00 2.07 9.68
C ILE A 78 -8.06 0.87 9.52
N VAL A 79 -6.95 0.91 10.24
CA VAL A 79 -5.93 -0.15 10.24
C VAL A 79 -5.92 -0.85 11.58
N ARG A 80 -5.90 -2.19 11.55
CA ARG A 80 -5.91 -3.04 12.74
C ARG A 80 -4.84 -4.11 12.62
N ARG A 81 -3.89 -4.12 13.57
CA ARG A 81 -2.79 -5.11 13.65
C ARG A 81 -2.05 -5.18 12.30
N ARG A 82 -1.15 -6.14 12.11
CA ARG A 82 -0.50 -6.39 10.81
C ARG A 82 -1.33 -7.37 10.01
N ARG A 83 -2.27 -6.86 9.24
CA ARG A 83 -3.19 -7.63 8.40
C ARG A 83 -3.27 -6.97 7.02
N PRO A 84 -3.48 -7.74 5.95
CA PRO A 84 -3.69 -7.20 4.63
C PRO A 84 -4.84 -6.20 4.57
N GLY A 85 -4.77 -5.33 3.60
CA GLY A 85 -5.72 -4.25 3.41
C GLY A 85 -5.68 -3.67 2.03
N VAL A 86 -6.38 -2.55 1.90
CA VAL A 86 -6.51 -1.80 0.67
C VAL A 86 -6.24 -0.33 0.94
N VAL A 87 -5.59 0.30 -0.03
CA VAL A 87 -5.36 1.73 -0.10
C VAL A 87 -6.11 2.25 -1.31
N ILE A 88 -6.93 3.26 -1.12
CA ILE A 88 -7.78 3.85 -2.14
C ILE A 88 -7.39 5.31 -2.24
N ASP A 89 -6.83 5.71 -3.36
CA ASP A 89 -6.57 7.12 -3.66
C ASP A 89 -7.84 7.76 -4.21
N LEU A 90 -8.13 8.97 -3.72
CA LEU A 90 -9.33 9.72 -4.05
C LEU A 90 -8.96 11.07 -4.67
N ASP A 91 -9.75 11.49 -5.64
CA ASP A 91 -9.73 12.85 -6.19
C ASP A 91 -11.14 13.44 -6.17
N GLY A 92 -11.26 14.72 -5.83
CA GLY A 92 -12.55 15.42 -5.70
C GLY A 92 -13.41 15.03 -4.48
N HIS A 93 -12.95 14.15 -3.59
CA HIS A 93 -13.68 13.84 -2.35
C HIS A 93 -13.56 14.99 -1.33
N PRO A 94 -14.65 15.44 -0.68
CA PRO A 94 -14.66 16.67 0.12
C PRO A 94 -13.78 16.65 1.38
N GLU A 95 -13.53 15.46 1.93
CA GLU A 95 -12.84 15.33 3.23
C GLU A 95 -11.51 14.58 3.16
N TYR A 96 -11.26 13.82 2.09
CA TYR A 96 -10.23 12.78 2.10
C TYR A 96 -9.54 12.65 0.75
N ALA A 97 -8.20 12.66 0.77
CA ALA A 97 -7.39 12.36 -0.40
C ALA A 97 -7.11 10.85 -0.54
N ARG A 98 -7.24 10.10 0.55
CA ARG A 98 -7.01 8.64 0.56
C ARG A 98 -7.77 7.95 1.67
N VAL A 99 -8.10 6.69 1.44
CA VAL A 99 -8.71 5.79 2.41
C VAL A 99 -7.85 4.53 2.56
N VAL A 100 -7.39 4.23 3.78
CA VAL A 100 -6.53 3.09 4.11
C VAL A 100 -7.26 2.15 5.06
N LEU A 101 -7.55 0.92 4.62
CA LEU A 101 -8.41 0.00 5.35
C LEU A 101 -7.79 -1.38 5.48
N THR A 102 -7.80 -1.94 6.69
CA THR A 102 -7.59 -3.39 6.89
C THR A 102 -8.85 -4.15 6.51
N THR A 103 -8.76 -5.02 5.50
CA THR A 103 -9.86 -5.86 5.02
C THR A 103 -9.34 -7.15 4.39
N ARG A 104 -10.07 -8.25 4.60
CA ARG A 104 -9.81 -9.52 3.91
C ARG A 104 -10.39 -9.56 2.49
N HIS A 105 -11.29 -8.63 2.16
CA HIS A 105 -12.02 -8.60 0.89
C HIS A 105 -11.40 -7.63 -0.12
N GLY A 106 -10.13 -7.24 0.05
CA GLY A 106 -9.46 -6.28 -0.84
C GLY A 106 -9.46 -6.72 -2.30
N VAL A 107 -9.17 -8.01 -2.56
CA VAL A 107 -9.18 -8.57 -3.93
C VAL A 107 -10.56 -8.45 -4.57
N ALA A 108 -11.61 -8.81 -3.85
CA ALA A 108 -12.99 -8.71 -4.33
C ALA A 108 -13.40 -7.25 -4.60
N LEU A 109 -12.98 -6.31 -3.74
CA LEU A 109 -13.21 -4.89 -3.95
C LEU A 109 -12.52 -4.39 -5.23
N ALA A 110 -11.23 -4.73 -5.41
CA ALA A 110 -10.46 -4.30 -6.57
C ALA A 110 -11.03 -4.88 -7.88
N GLN A 111 -11.50 -6.13 -7.87
CA GLN A 111 -12.18 -6.74 -9.02
C GLN A 111 -13.51 -6.04 -9.31
N ALA A 112 -14.35 -5.81 -8.30
CA ALA A 112 -15.64 -5.16 -8.49
C ALA A 112 -15.51 -3.71 -9.01
N LEU A 113 -14.45 -2.98 -8.59
CA LEU A 113 -14.21 -1.63 -9.11
C LEU A 113 -13.69 -1.62 -10.56
N ARG A 114 -12.97 -2.66 -11.01
CA ARG A 114 -12.54 -2.80 -12.41
C ARG A 114 -13.70 -3.17 -13.34
N LEU A 115 -14.52 -4.14 -12.92
CA LEU A 115 -15.65 -4.64 -13.70
C LEU A 115 -16.66 -3.54 -14.08
N ASP A 116 -16.79 -2.49 -13.26
CA ASP A 116 -17.65 -1.34 -13.57
C ASP A 116 -16.96 -0.25 -14.40
N THR A 117 -15.63 -0.27 -14.51
CA THR A 117 -14.85 0.67 -15.36
C THR A 117 -14.66 0.13 -16.78
N ASP A 118 -14.70 -1.19 -16.96
CA ASP A 118 -14.45 -1.89 -18.23
C ASP A 118 -15.63 -1.82 -19.24
N ALA A 119 -16.29 -0.67 -19.36
CA ALA A 119 -17.13 -0.39 -20.54
C ALA A 119 -16.31 -0.26 -21.84
N THR A 120 -14.97 -0.20 -21.74
CA THR A 120 -14.06 -0.44 -22.87
C THR A 120 -12.83 -1.23 -22.38
N PRO A 121 -12.77 -2.55 -22.60
CA PRO A 121 -11.54 -3.29 -22.35
C PRO A 121 -10.44 -2.78 -23.30
N THR A 122 -9.34 -2.29 -22.74
CA THR A 122 -8.16 -1.93 -23.53
C THR A 122 -7.31 -3.18 -23.74
N ASP A 123 -7.04 -3.52 -25.00
CA ASP A 123 -6.26 -4.69 -25.37
C ASP A 123 -4.80 -4.54 -24.89
N VAL A 124 -4.23 -5.61 -24.34
CA VAL A 124 -2.85 -5.63 -23.81
C VAL A 124 -1.84 -5.33 -24.94
N VAL A 125 -2.23 -5.56 -26.18
CA VAL A 125 -1.43 -5.25 -27.38
C VAL A 125 -1.23 -3.74 -27.57
N ASP A 126 -2.20 -2.90 -27.22
CA ASP A 126 -2.11 -1.43 -27.41
C ASP A 126 -1.17 -0.75 -26.41
N ILE A 127 -1.05 -1.30 -25.20
CA ILE A 127 -0.11 -0.82 -24.16
C ILE A 127 1.35 -1.06 -24.59
N ILE A 128 1.60 -2.18 -25.27
CA ILE A 128 2.94 -2.54 -25.78
C ILE A 128 3.29 -1.69 -27.00
N ALA A 129 2.31 -1.33 -27.84
CA ALA A 129 2.54 -0.48 -29.02
C ALA A 129 2.87 0.98 -28.66
N ALA A 130 2.31 1.52 -27.58
CA ALA A 130 2.54 2.90 -27.15
C ALA A 130 3.86 3.09 -26.36
N THR A 131 4.44 2.01 -25.82
CA THR A 131 5.68 2.07 -25.06
C THR A 131 6.82 1.55 -25.94
N GLY A 132 7.60 2.47 -26.52
CA GLY A 132 8.86 2.10 -27.18
C GLY A 132 9.75 1.23 -26.28
N PRO A 133 10.70 0.47 -26.84
CA PRO A 133 11.44 -0.54 -26.10
C PRO A 133 12.11 0.07 -24.87
N ILE A 134 11.69 -0.36 -23.68
CA ILE A 134 12.41 -0.05 -22.45
C ILE A 134 13.74 -0.79 -22.55
N GLU A 135 14.84 -0.04 -22.69
CA GLU A 135 16.18 -0.61 -22.58
C GLU A 135 16.29 -1.31 -21.22
N THR A 136 16.38 -2.63 -21.26
CA THR A 136 16.75 -3.46 -20.12
C THR A 136 18.14 -3.03 -19.66
N ILE A 137 18.21 -2.15 -18.66
CA ILE A 137 19.43 -1.93 -17.89
C ILE A 137 19.77 -3.25 -17.20
N THR A 138 20.62 -4.01 -17.87
CA THR A 138 21.26 -5.20 -17.32
C THR A 138 22.05 -4.74 -16.10
N PRO A 139 21.79 -5.27 -14.88
CA PRO A 139 22.56 -4.87 -13.71
C PRO A 139 24.02 -5.26 -13.94
N LYS A 140 24.89 -4.24 -14.04
CA LYS A 140 26.34 -4.39 -14.16
C LYS A 140 26.83 -5.22 -12.98
N GLN A 141 27.18 -6.49 -13.25
CA GLN A 141 27.76 -7.39 -12.25
C GLN A 141 28.95 -6.69 -11.58
N LYS A 142 28.85 -6.50 -10.27
CA LYS A 142 29.96 -6.03 -9.43
C LYS A 142 31.10 -7.06 -9.53
N PRO A 143 32.33 -6.66 -9.86
CA PRO A 143 33.42 -7.62 -10.03
C PRO A 143 33.68 -8.33 -8.70
N ARG A 144 33.57 -9.66 -8.72
CA ARG A 144 33.99 -10.53 -7.60
C ARG A 144 35.47 -10.25 -7.32
N ARG A 145 35.78 -9.76 -6.12
CA ARG A 145 37.15 -9.71 -5.60
C ARG A 145 37.71 -11.14 -5.63
N ARG A 146 38.84 -11.34 -6.31
CA ARG A 146 39.61 -12.60 -6.20
C ARG A 146 40.04 -12.79 -4.75
N PRO A 147 39.99 -14.02 -4.21
CA PRO A 147 40.65 -14.32 -2.95
C PRO A 147 42.15 -14.10 -3.10
N SER A 148 42.75 -13.40 -2.14
CA SER A 148 44.20 -13.24 -2.03
C SER A 148 44.86 -14.61 -1.84
N PRO A 149 46.01 -14.90 -2.47
CA PRO A 149 46.74 -16.12 -2.20
C PRO A 149 47.28 -16.11 -0.76
N SER A 150 47.12 -17.24 -0.07
CA SER A 150 47.64 -17.46 1.28
C SER A 150 49.17 -17.35 1.29
N PRO A 151 49.79 -16.75 2.31
CA PRO A 151 51.25 -16.73 2.43
C PRO A 151 51.78 -18.15 2.70
N ALA A 152 52.88 -18.48 2.02
CA ALA A 152 53.58 -19.76 2.13
C ALA A 152 54.12 -20.00 3.56
N PRO A 153 54.24 -21.26 4.01
CA PRO A 153 54.82 -21.58 5.30
C PRO A 153 56.32 -21.28 5.32
N ALA A 154 56.80 -20.70 6.41
CA ALA A 154 58.21 -20.40 6.64
C ALA A 154 59.04 -21.70 6.72
N PRO A 155 60.30 -21.70 6.24
CA PRO A 155 61.17 -22.86 6.38
C PRO A 155 61.64 -23.04 7.83
N SER A 156 61.60 -24.30 8.29
CA SER A 156 62.17 -24.75 9.57
C SER A 156 63.66 -24.41 9.68
N PRO A 157 64.16 -24.04 10.87
CA PRO A 157 65.59 -23.89 11.09
C PRO A 157 66.27 -25.27 11.09
N ALA A 158 67.26 -25.40 10.22
CA ALA A 158 68.14 -26.55 10.18
C ALA A 158 69.07 -26.57 11.40
N SER A 159 69.12 -27.72 12.08
CA SER A 159 70.20 -28.08 13.01
C SER A 159 71.52 -28.24 12.27
N ALA A 160 72.58 -27.61 12.80
CA ALA A 160 74.01 -28.01 12.78
C ALA A 160 74.83 -26.76 13.17
N ARG A 161 75.84 -26.76 14.02
CA ARG A 161 76.61 -27.81 14.70
C ARG A 161 77.38 -27.14 15.83
#